data_AF-A0A293LYV8-F1
#
_entry.id   AF-A0A293LYV8-F1
#
_cell.length_a   1.000
_cell.length_b   1.000
_cell.length_c   1.000
_cell.angle_alpha   90.00
_cell.angle_beta   90.00
_cell.angle_gamma   90.00
#
_symmetry.space_group_name_H-M   'P 1'
#
loop_
_entity.id
_entity.type
_entity.pdbx_description
1 polymer ?
#
loop_
_entity_poly.entity_id
_entity_poly.type
_entity_poly.pdbx_seq_one_letter_code
_entity_poly.pdbx_strand_id
1 'polypeptide(L)'
;MDNSVIAKSGWLNRQSKILKKWKRSWVELYRDGHLKYYETNHSPNAEDVIFMPTECVAVKTGAQVDGAQVTHTMNPQCLFSVIATNGKTWVFCGETIDDMRAWQLALEQARLTGVQQRACAQNPYLQAPPPYSTSCRVGGEPSVTYVSQTNVGYPSYYGYPHLSKYDNIIVSV
;
A
#
# COMPACT_ATOMS: atom_id res chain seq x y z
N MET A 1 -2.54 -12.70 14.32
CA MET A 1 -2.09 -12.92 12.95
C MET A 1 -0.58 -12.83 12.94
N ASP A 2 0.11 -13.75 12.26
CA ASP A 2 1.54 -13.62 12.03
C ASP A 2 1.77 -12.39 11.14
N ASN A 3 2.50 -11.40 11.63
CA ASN A 3 2.84 -10.22 10.84
C ASN A 3 3.91 -10.53 9.76
N SER A 4 4.20 -11.82 9.51
CA SER A 4 5.25 -12.34 8.64
C SER A 4 4.82 -12.65 7.21
N VAL A 5 3.63 -12.22 6.78
CA VAL A 5 3.14 -12.49 5.41
C VAL A 5 3.89 -11.63 4.40
N ILE A 6 4.50 -12.28 3.41
CA ILE A 6 5.17 -11.61 2.28
C ILE A 6 4.13 -10.94 1.38
N ALA A 7 4.31 -9.65 1.10
CA ALA A 7 3.52 -8.88 0.15
C ALA A 7 4.09 -8.96 -1.27
N LYS A 8 5.42 -8.91 -1.40
CA LYS A 8 6.13 -9.05 -2.67
C LYS A 8 7.51 -9.65 -2.43
N SER A 9 7.94 -10.54 -3.31
CA SER A 9 9.31 -11.05 -3.33
C SER A 9 9.84 -11.15 -4.76
N GLY A 10 11.16 -11.15 -4.91
CA GLY A 10 11.79 -11.30 -6.21
C GLY A 10 13.29 -11.04 -6.22
N TRP A 11 13.93 -11.44 -7.30
CA TRP A 11 15.33 -11.13 -7.57
C TRP A 11 15.49 -9.69 -8.06
N LEU A 12 16.49 -8.99 -7.52
CA LEU A 12 16.89 -7.67 -8.00
C LEU A 12 18.41 -7.59 -8.08
N ASN A 13 18.92 -6.78 -9.00
CA ASN A 13 20.33 -6.40 -8.98
C ASN A 13 20.50 -5.28 -7.96
N ARG A 14 21.31 -5.52 -6.94
CA ARG A 14 21.58 -4.57 -5.85
C ARG A 14 23.00 -4.05 -5.96
N GLN A 15 23.19 -2.76 -5.73
CA GLN A 15 24.50 -2.17 -5.62
C GLN A 15 25.08 -2.41 -4.21
N SER A 16 26.31 -2.94 -4.14
CA SER A 16 27.02 -3.13 -2.87
C SER A 16 27.48 -1.79 -2.27
N LYS A 17 27.47 -1.69 -0.94
CA LYS A 17 27.71 -0.42 -0.23
C LYS A 17 29.14 0.12 -0.43
N ILE A 18 30.14 -0.75 -0.29
CA ILE A 18 31.57 -0.38 -0.30
C ILE A 18 32.12 -0.35 -1.72
N LEU A 19 32.07 -1.48 -2.43
CA LEU A 19 32.71 -1.62 -3.75
C LEU A 19 31.85 -1.11 -4.91
N LYS A 20 30.61 -0.68 -4.65
CA LYS A 20 29.65 -0.19 -5.66
C LYS A 20 29.39 -1.15 -6.84
N LYS A 21 29.75 -2.44 -6.69
CA LYS A 21 29.47 -3.53 -7.63
C LYS A 21 28.02 -3.98 -7.53
N TRP A 22 27.42 -4.34 -8.67
CA TRP A 22 26.11 -4.97 -8.76
C TRP A 22 26.18 -6.46 -8.42
N LYS A 23 25.23 -6.92 -7.60
CA LYS A 23 25.06 -8.33 -7.23
C LYS A 23 23.58 -8.69 -7.27
N ARG A 24 23.26 -9.91 -7.69
CA ARG A 24 21.88 -10.43 -7.58
C ARG A 24 21.57 -10.65 -6.10
N SER A 25 20.41 -10.21 -5.65
CA SER A 25 19.95 -10.38 -4.26
C SER A 25 18.46 -10.71 -4.27
N TRP A 26 18.04 -11.58 -3.36
CA TRP A 26 16.62 -11.87 -3.14
C TRP A 26 16.05 -10.80 -2.22
N VAL A 27 14.94 -10.19 -2.60
CA VAL A 27 14.32 -9.10 -1.87
C VAL A 27 12.91 -9.49 -1.50
N GLU A 28 12.52 -9.22 -0.26
CA GLU A 28 11.20 -9.49 0.28
C GLU A 28 10.66 -8.25 0.96
N LEU A 29 9.44 -7.88 0.60
CA LEU A 29 8.64 -6.87 1.27
C LEU A 29 7.51 -7.58 2.00
N TYR A 30 7.44 -7.37 3.31
CA TYR A 30 6.42 -7.93 4.19
C TYR A 30 5.24 -6.98 4.35
N ARG A 31 4.05 -7.53 4.61
CA ARG A 31 2.82 -6.74 4.79
C ARG A 31 2.87 -5.80 5.99
N ASP A 32 3.69 -6.10 6.98
CA ASP A 32 3.91 -5.25 8.15
C ASP A 32 4.82 -4.04 7.84
N GLY A 33 5.45 -4.01 6.66
CA GLY A 33 6.31 -2.93 6.20
C GLY A 33 7.81 -3.22 6.30
N HIS A 34 8.24 -4.41 6.76
CA HIS A 34 9.65 -4.77 6.70
C HIS A 34 10.08 -5.06 5.25
N LEU A 35 11.07 -4.32 4.76
CA LEU A 35 11.79 -4.61 3.53
C LEU A 35 13.13 -5.28 3.89
N LYS A 36 13.35 -6.48 3.38
CA LYS A 36 14.55 -7.28 3.65
C LYS A 36 15.22 -7.66 2.34
N TYR A 37 16.54 -7.74 2.35
CA TYR A 37 17.26 -8.42 1.28
C TYR A 37 18.19 -9.49 1.84
N TYR A 38 18.42 -10.48 0.99
CA TYR A 38 19.18 -11.68 1.28
C TYR A 38 20.20 -11.89 0.16
N GLU A 39 21.29 -12.61 0.46
CA GLU A 39 22.20 -13.04 -0.60
C GLU A 39 21.50 -13.97 -1.60
N THR A 40 20.69 -14.91 -1.09
CA THR A 40 19.87 -15.82 -1.89
C THR A 40 18.47 -15.99 -1.30
N ASN A 41 17.54 -16.57 -2.05
CA ASN A 41 16.20 -16.93 -1.58
C ASN A 41 16.18 -18.06 -0.54
N HIS A 42 17.31 -18.72 -0.30
CA HIS A 42 17.46 -19.79 0.70
C HIS A 42 18.30 -19.36 1.91
N SER A 43 18.81 -18.12 1.91
CA SER A 43 19.61 -17.60 3.01
C SER A 43 18.74 -17.51 4.27
N PRO A 44 19.18 -18.09 5.41
CA PRO A 44 18.35 -18.14 6.62
C PRO A 44 18.18 -16.76 7.28
N ASN A 45 19.15 -15.87 7.07
CA ASN A 45 19.20 -14.54 7.68
C ASN A 45 19.19 -13.47 6.60
N ALA A 46 18.45 -12.39 6.86
CA ALA A 46 18.53 -11.19 6.05
C ALA A 46 19.88 -10.52 6.24
N GLU A 47 20.46 -10.05 5.15
CA GLU A 47 21.70 -9.26 5.16
C GLU A 47 21.48 -7.89 5.80
N ASP A 48 20.29 -7.31 5.56
CA ASP A 48 19.90 -6.02 6.11
C ASP A 48 18.37 -5.86 6.02
N VAL A 49 17.84 -4.95 6.84
CA VAL A 49 16.40 -4.69 6.97
C VAL A 49 16.15 -3.17 7.00
N ILE A 50 15.06 -2.74 6.38
CA ILE A 50 14.49 -1.39 6.53
C ILE A 50 13.01 -1.55 6.90
N PHE A 51 12.59 -0.90 7.98
CA PHE A 51 11.18 -0.78 8.32
C PHE A 51 10.55 0.41 7.59
N MET A 52 9.88 0.14 6.47
CA MET A 52 9.40 1.15 5.52
C MET A 52 8.56 2.27 6.15
N PRO A 53 7.62 2.02 7.09
CA PRO A 53 6.75 3.08 7.62
C PRO A 53 7.48 4.21 8.36
N THR A 54 8.60 3.92 9.02
CA THR A 54 9.29 4.92 9.86
C THR A 54 10.74 5.18 9.46
N GLU A 55 11.41 4.21 8.84
CA GLU A 55 12.81 4.35 8.46
C GLU A 55 12.96 4.85 7.03
N CYS A 56 11.98 4.65 6.12
CA CYS A 56 12.11 5.10 4.73
C CYS A 56 11.73 6.58 4.57
N VAL A 57 12.73 7.40 4.21
CA VAL A 57 12.58 8.83 3.91
C VAL A 57 12.04 9.05 2.50
N ALA A 58 12.56 8.32 1.51
CA ALA A 58 12.18 8.49 0.12
C ALA A 58 12.45 7.22 -0.71
N VAL A 59 11.62 7.03 -1.73
CA VAL A 59 11.88 6.12 -2.85
C VAL A 59 12.17 6.97 -4.08
N LYS A 60 13.35 6.80 -4.69
CA LYS A 60 13.73 7.51 -5.93
C LYS A 60 13.77 6.53 -7.09
N THR A 61 13.47 7.00 -8.30
CA THR A 61 13.46 6.14 -9.51
C THR A 61 14.15 6.78 -10.69
N GLY A 62 14.69 5.97 -11.60
CA GLY A 62 15.32 6.43 -12.83
C GLY A 62 16.42 7.47 -12.59
N ALA A 63 16.30 8.61 -13.25
CA ALA A 63 17.25 9.72 -13.14
C ALA A 63 17.35 10.36 -11.74
N GLN A 64 16.40 10.10 -10.85
CA GLN A 64 16.46 10.59 -9.46
C GLN A 64 17.43 9.77 -8.60
N VAL A 65 17.88 8.60 -9.06
CA VAL A 65 18.75 7.72 -8.29
C VAL A 65 20.18 8.24 -8.31
N ASP A 66 20.60 8.85 -7.21
CA ASP A 66 21.96 9.37 -7.06
C ASP A 66 22.98 8.25 -6.75
N GLY A 67 24.19 8.37 -7.28
CA GLY A 67 25.33 7.52 -6.91
C GLY A 67 25.32 6.09 -7.46
N ALA A 68 24.38 5.75 -8.35
CA ALA A 68 24.37 4.47 -9.05
C ALA A 68 25.45 4.42 -10.14
N GLN A 69 26.30 3.39 -10.11
CA GLN A 69 27.29 3.14 -11.16
C GLN A 69 26.64 2.31 -12.25
N VAL A 70 25.97 2.94 -13.21
CA VAL A 70 25.27 2.22 -14.29
C VAL A 70 26.30 1.57 -15.20
N THR A 71 26.24 0.26 -15.38
CA THR A 71 27.05 -0.44 -16.38
C THR A 71 26.44 -0.28 -17.76
N HIS A 72 27.21 -0.40 -18.84
CA HIS A 72 26.72 -0.25 -20.23
C HIS A 72 25.49 -1.14 -20.55
N THR A 73 25.36 -2.26 -19.86
CA THR A 73 24.27 -3.23 -20.06
C THR A 73 23.00 -2.93 -19.27
N MET A 74 23.03 -1.95 -18.37
CA MET A 74 21.89 -1.62 -17.50
C MET A 74 21.13 -0.41 -18.03
N ASN A 75 19.80 -0.51 -18.01
CA ASN A 75 18.94 0.62 -18.32
C ASN A 75 18.77 1.51 -17.08
N PRO A 76 19.18 2.80 -17.11
CA PRO A 76 19.00 3.72 -15.99
C PRO A 76 17.54 3.85 -15.52
N GLN A 77 16.57 3.67 -16.42
CA GLN A 77 15.14 3.74 -16.07
C GLN A 77 14.66 2.55 -15.23
N CYS A 78 15.41 1.46 -15.17
CA CYS A 78 15.10 0.32 -14.31
C CYS A 78 15.62 0.51 -12.87
N LEU A 79 16.33 1.62 -12.58
CA LEU A 79 16.89 1.90 -11.27
C LEU A 79 15.85 2.44 -10.31
N PHE A 80 16.01 2.06 -9.05
CA PHE A 80 15.33 2.70 -7.93
C PHE A 80 16.17 2.62 -6.67
N SER A 81 15.95 3.55 -5.74
CA SER A 81 16.62 3.54 -4.44
C SER A 81 15.66 3.78 -3.29
N VAL A 82 15.99 3.18 -2.16
CA VAL A 82 15.31 3.36 -0.87
C VAL A 82 16.27 4.09 0.05
N ILE A 83 15.91 5.30 0.45
CA ILE A 83 16.71 6.15 1.34
C ILE A 83 16.13 6.03 2.74
N ALA A 84 16.97 5.62 3.69
CA ALA A 84 16.61 5.48 5.09
C ALA A 84 17.05 6.68 5.93
N THR A 85 16.38 6.89 7.07
CA THR A 85 16.61 8.00 8.01
C THR A 85 18.01 8.00 8.62
N ASN A 86 18.64 6.83 8.73
CA ASN A 86 20.02 6.67 9.20
C ASN A 86 21.08 6.97 8.11
N GLY A 87 20.69 7.57 6.98
CA GLY A 87 21.58 7.88 5.86
C GLY A 87 21.91 6.68 4.96
N LYS A 88 21.42 5.47 5.29
CA LYS A 88 21.60 4.28 4.46
C LYS A 88 20.78 4.43 3.17
N THR A 89 21.40 4.22 2.02
CA THR A 89 20.72 4.17 0.74
C THR A 89 20.90 2.80 0.11
N TRP A 90 19.79 2.10 -0.16
CA TRP A 90 19.80 0.88 -0.96
C TRP A 90 19.49 1.24 -2.40
N VAL A 91 20.31 0.75 -3.33
CA VAL A 91 20.12 0.98 -4.77
C VAL A 91 19.90 -0.37 -5.44
N PHE A 92 18.80 -0.46 -6.19
CA PHE A 92 18.38 -1.64 -6.92
C PHE A 92 18.17 -1.31 -8.40
N CYS A 93 18.18 -2.36 -9.22
CA CYS A 93 17.77 -2.33 -10.62
C CYS A 93 16.84 -3.50 -10.88
N GLY A 94 15.65 -3.21 -11.41
CA GLY A 94 14.74 -4.20 -11.98
C GLY A 94 15.30 -4.80 -13.28
N GLU A 95 14.74 -5.94 -13.70
CA GLU A 95 15.05 -6.52 -15.02
C GLU A 95 14.40 -5.68 -16.13
N THR A 96 13.19 -5.19 -15.85
CA THR A 96 12.43 -4.28 -16.73
C THR A 96 12.03 -2.97 -16.04
N ILE A 97 11.56 -2.00 -16.82
CA ILE A 97 11.00 -0.76 -16.28
C ILE A 97 9.72 -1.06 -15.48
N ASP A 98 8.93 -2.04 -15.93
CA ASP A 98 7.71 -2.47 -15.22
C ASP A 98 8.04 -3.11 -13.87
N ASP A 99 9.11 -3.91 -13.78
CA ASP A 99 9.57 -4.43 -12.49
C ASP A 99 9.94 -3.31 -11.52
N MET A 100 10.70 -2.32 -12.00
CA MET A 100 11.04 -1.14 -11.23
C MET A 100 9.78 -0.43 -10.73
N ARG A 101 8.80 -0.19 -11.60
CA ARG A 101 7.53 0.46 -11.24
C ARG A 101 6.72 -0.36 -10.24
N ALA A 102 6.66 -1.67 -10.42
CA ALA A 102 5.97 -2.58 -9.50
C ALA A 102 6.61 -2.54 -8.10
N TRP A 103 7.95 -2.49 -8.02
CA TRP A 103 8.65 -2.31 -6.75
C TRP A 103 8.43 -0.92 -6.16
N GLN A 104 8.50 0.15 -6.95
CA GLN A 104 8.22 1.52 -6.50
C GLN A 104 6.84 1.61 -5.84
N LEU A 105 5.79 1.14 -6.53
CA LEU A 105 4.43 1.19 -6.00
C LEU A 105 4.30 0.39 -4.69
N ALA A 106 4.85 -0.83 -4.64
CA ALA A 106 4.81 -1.65 -3.44
C ALA A 106 5.52 -0.99 -2.25
N LEU A 107 6.68 -0.36 -2.49
CA LEU A 107 7.45 0.34 -1.47
C LEU A 107 6.70 1.59 -0.97
N GLU A 108 6.12 2.38 -1.86
CA GLU A 108 5.32 3.56 -1.48
C GLU A 108 4.09 3.18 -0.67
N GLN A 109 3.40 2.10 -1.03
CA GLN A 109 2.29 1.57 -0.22
C GLN A 109 2.76 1.10 1.16
N ALA A 110 3.90 0.40 1.23
CA ALA A 110 4.45 -0.08 2.50
C ALA A 110 4.83 1.04 3.48
N ARG A 111 5.18 2.23 2.97
CA ARG A 111 5.41 3.42 3.82
C ARG A 111 4.14 3.88 4.53
N LEU A 112 2.97 3.60 3.98
CA LEU A 112 1.68 4.02 4.51
C LEU A 112 1.04 3.00 5.47
N THR A 113 1.55 1.76 5.52
CA THR A 113 0.99 0.66 6.32
C THR A 113 0.80 1.03 7.80
N GLY A 114 1.77 1.71 8.40
CA GLY A 114 1.70 2.13 9.82
C GLY A 114 0.65 3.20 10.11
N VAL A 115 0.22 3.96 9.11
CA VAL A 115 -0.83 4.99 9.23
C VAL A 115 -2.22 4.37 9.10
N GLN A 116 -2.40 3.45 8.15
CA GLN A 116 -3.70 2.79 7.91
C GLN A 116 -4.15 1.89 9.06
N GLN A 117 -3.23 1.12 9.66
CA GLN A 117 -3.57 0.29 10.83
C GLN A 117 -4.02 1.11 12.05
N ARG A 118 -3.46 2.32 12.22
CA ARG A 118 -3.89 3.23 13.29
C ARG A 118 -5.24 3.87 12.98
N ALA A 119 -5.46 4.28 11.72
CA ALA A 119 -6.71 4.92 11.31
C ALA A 119 -7.92 3.98 11.39
N CYS A 120 -7.78 2.70 11.04
CA CYS A 120 -8.90 1.74 11.16
C CYS A 120 -9.18 1.36 12.62
N ALA A 121 -8.15 1.24 13.46
CA ALA A 121 -8.31 0.95 14.88
C ALA A 121 -8.92 2.10 15.68
N GLN A 122 -8.77 3.34 15.19
CA GLN A 122 -9.22 4.56 15.88
C GLN A 122 -10.57 5.10 15.39
N ASN A 123 -11.26 4.43 14.46
CA ASN A 123 -12.54 4.91 13.94
C ASN A 123 -13.72 4.22 14.65
N PRO A 124 -14.28 4.80 15.73
CA PRO A 124 -15.39 4.19 16.48
C PRO A 124 -16.66 4.01 15.64
N TYR A 125 -16.76 4.68 14.49
CA TYR A 125 -17.88 4.58 13.56
C TYR A 125 -17.84 3.35 12.64
N LEU A 126 -16.72 2.61 12.60
CA LEU A 126 -16.57 1.38 11.81
C LEU A 126 -16.61 0.10 12.67
N GLN A 127 -16.89 0.22 13.96
CA GLN A 127 -17.18 -0.96 14.79
C GLN A 127 -18.53 -1.53 14.35
N ALA A 128 -18.55 -2.85 14.07
CA ALA A 128 -19.81 -3.55 13.87
C ALA A 128 -20.71 -3.27 15.09
N PRO A 129 -22.00 -2.94 14.90
CA PRO A 129 -22.89 -2.75 16.03
C PRO A 129 -22.83 -4.01 16.90
N PRO A 130 -22.77 -3.87 18.24
CA PRO A 130 -22.78 -5.02 19.11
C PRO A 130 -23.95 -5.94 18.73
N PRO A 131 -23.76 -7.27 18.76
CA PRO A 131 -24.82 -8.20 18.40
C PRO A 131 -26.05 -7.84 19.22
N TYR A 132 -27.19 -7.67 18.54
CA TYR A 132 -28.48 -7.50 19.20
C TYR A 132 -28.68 -8.72 20.10
N SER A 133 -28.39 -8.58 21.39
CA SER A 133 -28.93 -9.48 22.38
C SER A 133 -30.42 -9.20 22.36
N THR A 134 -31.18 -10.19 21.88
CA THR A 134 -32.63 -10.24 22.02
C THR A 134 -32.90 -10.25 23.51
N SER A 135 -33.02 -9.06 24.11
CA SER A 135 -33.48 -8.92 25.47
C SER A 135 -34.97 -9.25 25.45
N CYS A 136 -35.28 -10.47 25.89
CA CYS A 136 -36.62 -10.82 26.31
C CYS A 136 -36.97 -9.88 27.47
N ARG A 137 -37.69 -8.80 27.20
CA ARG A 137 -38.31 -7.97 28.24
C ARG A 137 -39.42 -8.78 28.91
N VAL A 138 -39.36 -8.90 30.24
CA VAL A 138 -40.55 -8.81 31.08
C VAL A 138 -40.21 -7.96 32.31
N GLY A 139 -40.91 -6.84 32.45
CA GLY A 139 -41.19 -6.18 33.73
C GLY A 139 -40.36 -4.94 34.09
N GLY A 140 -40.94 -3.75 33.88
CA GLY A 140 -40.61 -2.54 34.64
C GLY A 140 -40.01 -1.37 33.84
N GLU A 141 -40.85 -0.44 33.44
CA GLU A 141 -40.49 0.92 32.97
C GLU A 141 -39.88 1.77 34.13
N PRO A 142 -39.10 2.84 33.87
CA PRO A 142 -39.60 4.04 33.19
C PRO A 142 -38.69 4.66 32.10
N SER A 143 -39.35 5.00 31.00
CA SER A 143 -39.18 6.22 30.17
C SER A 143 -37.83 6.93 30.12
N VAL A 144 -37.12 6.81 29.00
CA VAL A 144 -36.31 7.90 28.46
C VAL A 144 -37.02 8.42 27.21
N THR A 145 -37.58 9.61 27.37
CA THR A 145 -38.24 10.42 26.35
C THR A 145 -37.27 10.66 25.19
N TYR A 146 -37.58 10.16 24.00
CA TYR A 146 -36.91 10.66 22.80
C TYR A 146 -37.46 12.04 22.51
N VAL A 147 -36.62 13.06 22.66
CA VAL A 147 -36.91 14.39 22.14
C VAL A 147 -36.93 14.28 20.61
N SER A 148 -38.12 14.33 20.02
CA SER A 148 -38.27 14.55 18.58
C SER A 148 -37.76 15.95 18.24
N GLN A 149 -36.57 16.04 17.64
CA GLN A 149 -36.23 17.20 16.84
C GLN A 149 -36.82 17.02 15.44
N THR A 150 -38.06 17.47 15.29
CA THR A 150 -38.63 17.86 14.01
C THR A 150 -37.97 19.16 13.52
N ASN A 151 -37.73 19.23 12.21
CA ASN A 151 -37.44 20.39 11.36
C ASN A 151 -35.98 20.85 11.21
N VAL A 152 -35.34 20.37 10.14
CA VAL A 152 -34.72 21.26 9.13
C VAL A 152 -34.97 20.65 7.75
N GLY A 153 -35.50 21.47 6.84
CA GLY A 153 -36.23 21.06 5.63
C GLY A 153 -35.39 20.40 4.54
N TYR A 154 -36.07 19.55 3.76
CA TYR A 154 -35.58 19.03 2.49
C TYR A 154 -35.40 20.16 1.47
N PRO A 155 -34.25 20.28 0.78
CA PRO A 155 -34.20 20.99 -0.48
C PRO A 155 -34.88 20.16 -1.58
N SER A 156 -35.74 20.83 -2.35
CA SER A 156 -36.53 20.28 -3.45
C SER A 156 -35.69 19.61 -4.54
N TYR A 157 -36.22 18.49 -5.01
CA TYR A 157 -35.82 17.77 -6.21
C TYR A 157 -36.02 18.66 -7.46
N TYR A 158 -34.94 19.02 -8.13
CA TYR A 158 -34.93 19.24 -9.59
C TYR A 158 -34.06 18.09 -10.12
N GLY A 159 -34.55 17.09 -10.85
CA GLY A 159 -35.44 17.16 -12.01
C GLY A 159 -34.61 16.71 -13.23
N TYR A 160 -34.27 15.42 -13.32
CA TYR A 160 -33.67 14.84 -14.52
C TYR A 160 -34.77 14.55 -15.54
N PRO A 161 -34.69 15.04 -16.79
CA PRO A 161 -35.53 14.54 -17.85
C PRO A 161 -35.05 13.14 -18.23
N HIS A 162 -35.82 12.14 -17.83
CA HIS A 162 -35.77 10.80 -18.40
C HIS A 162 -36.36 10.85 -19.81
N LEU A 163 -35.62 10.37 -20.81
CA LEU A 163 -36.19 9.91 -22.07
C LEU A 163 -35.43 8.66 -22.53
N SER A 164 -35.94 7.53 -22.07
CA SER A 164 -35.80 6.23 -22.71
C SER A 164 -36.37 6.26 -24.13
N LYS A 165 -35.69 5.65 -25.10
CA LYS A 165 -36.30 4.64 -25.97
C LYS A 165 -35.25 3.91 -26.81
N TYR A 166 -35.37 2.59 -26.74
CA TYR A 166 -35.01 1.57 -27.72
C TYR A 166 -34.95 2.10 -29.17
N ASP A 167 -33.94 1.66 -29.94
CA ASP A 167 -34.19 0.64 -30.95
C ASP A 167 -32.91 0.11 -31.58
N ASN A 168 -32.91 -1.22 -31.77
CA ASN A 168 -32.03 -1.95 -32.66
C ASN A 168 -32.19 -1.42 -34.09
N ILE A 169 -31.12 -1.41 -34.89
CA ILE A 169 -31.16 -1.83 -36.30
C ILE A 169 -29.74 -2.21 -36.74
N ILE A 170 -29.61 -3.46 -37.16
CA ILE A 170 -28.57 -3.93 -38.09
C ILE A 170 -29.16 -3.77 -39.51
N VAL A 171 -28.31 -3.41 -40.46
CA VAL A 171 -28.19 -3.93 -41.85
C VAL A 171 -28.03 -2.82 -42.92
N SER A 172 -26.93 -3.02 -43.66
CA SER A 172 -26.47 -2.59 -45.00
C SER A 172 -27.43 -1.90 -45.98
N VAL A 173 -26.85 -0.97 -46.76
CA VAL A 173 -26.62 -1.10 -48.21
C VAL A 173 -25.24 -0.51 -48.53
#